data_AF-A0A2N3BEL5-F1
#
_entry.id   AF-A0A2N3BEL5-F1
#
_cell.length_a   1.000
_cell.length_b   1.000
_cell.length_c   1.000
_cell.angle_alpha   90.00
_cell.angle_beta   90.00
_cell.angle_gamma   90.00
#
_symmetry.space_group_name_H-M   'P 1'
#
loop_
_entity.id
_entity.type
_entity.pdbx_description
1 polymer ?
#
loop_
_entity_poly.entity_id
_entity_poly.type
_entity_poly.pdbx_seq_one_letter_code
_entity_poly.pdbx_strand_id
1 'polypeptide(L)' 'MQSEYWDKARGELFRVLGTNNFSCWIEPLALTELRDGAAIIETPTRFMRDWVSRNYADQILRELNTAG' A
#
# COMPACT_ATOMS: atom_id res chain seq x y z
N MET A 1 9.56 1.83 -12.94
CA MET A 1 8.41 0.93 -13.18
C MET A 1 7.74 0.49 -11.88
N GLN A 2 8.25 -0.48 -11.11
CA GLN A 2 7.54 -0.94 -9.89
C GLN A 2 7.34 0.15 -8.83
N SER A 3 8.38 0.98 -8.59
CA SER A 3 8.27 2.15 -7.71
C SER A 3 7.20 3.14 -8.18
N GLU A 4 7.08 3.38 -9.50
CA GLU A 4 6.14 4.38 -10.04
C GLU A 4 4.67 3.94 -9.86
N TYR A 5 4.40 2.63 -9.93
CA TYR A 5 3.07 2.08 -9.65
C TYR A 5 2.71 2.24 -8.17
N TRP A 6 3.65 1.96 -7.28
CA TRP A 6 3.46 2.14 -5.85
C TRP A 6 3.28 3.62 -5.48
N ASP A 7 4.07 4.52 -6.07
CA ASP A 7 4.00 5.95 -5.79
C ASP A 7 2.65 6.54 -6.24
N LYS A 8 2.13 6.12 -7.40
CA LYS A 8 0.77 6.48 -7.85
C LYS A 8 -0.30 5.94 -6.90
N ALA A 9 -0.23 4.66 -6.53
CA ALA A 9 -1.17 4.04 -5.61
C ALA A 9 -1.14 4.74 -4.24
N ARG A 10 0.04 5.09 -3.72
CA ARG A 10 0.21 5.86 -2.49
C ARG A 10 -0.41 7.25 -2.58
N GLY A 11 -0.31 7.92 -3.72
CA GLY A 11 -0.97 9.21 -3.95
C GLY A 11 -2.50 9.11 -3.82
N GLU A 12 -3.11 8.11 -4.44
CA GLU A 12 -4.55 7.88 -4.31
C GLU A 12 -4.96 7.42 -2.91
N LEU A 13 -4.17 6.54 -2.29
CA LEU A 13 -4.37 6.14 -0.90
C LEU A 13 -4.30 7.35 0.05
N PHE A 14 -3.35 8.26 -0.14
CA PHE A 14 -3.28 9.50 0.62
C PHE A 14 -4.54 10.36 0.44
N ARG A 15 -5.00 10.52 -0.81
CA ARG A 15 -6.20 11.29 -1.14
C ARG A 15 -7.46 10.72 -0.50
N VAL A 16 -7.59 9.39 -0.43
CA VAL A 16 -8.80 8.72 0.09
C VAL A 16 -8.76 8.55 1.61
N LEU A 17 -7.61 8.22 2.18
CA LEU A 17 -7.47 7.91 3.61
C LEU A 17 -7.23 9.15 4.49
N GLY A 18 -6.73 10.23 3.89
CA GLY A 18 -6.31 11.43 4.59
C GLY A 18 -5.00 11.25 5.37
N THR A 19 -4.44 12.39 5.80
CA THR A 19 -3.09 12.46 6.38
C THR A 19 -2.84 11.52 7.55
N ASN A 20 -3.76 11.47 8.53
CA ASN A 20 -3.53 10.69 9.74
C ASN A 20 -3.45 9.18 9.46
N ASN A 21 -4.41 8.64 8.70
CA ASN A 21 -4.42 7.21 8.40
C ASN A 21 -3.28 6.82 7.46
N PHE A 22 -2.99 7.68 6.48
CA PHE A 22 -1.89 7.44 5.56
C PHE A 22 -0.55 7.37 6.29
N SER A 23 -0.20 8.38 7.09
CA SER A 23 1.09 8.42 7.79
C SER A 23 1.25 7.31 8.82
N CYS A 24 0.17 6.90 9.47
CA CYS A 24 0.24 5.81 10.45
C CYS A 24 0.35 4.42 9.81
N TRP A 25 -0.32 4.19 8.67
CA TRP A 25 -0.58 2.82 8.20
C TRP A 25 -0.08 2.52 6.79
N ILE A 26 0.11 3.53 5.94
CA ILE A 26 0.48 3.34 4.53
C ILE A 26 1.89 3.85 4.25
N GLU A 27 2.24 5.01 4.78
CA GLU A 27 3.56 5.61 4.61
C GLU A 27 4.72 4.70 5.06
N PRO A 28 4.61 3.93 6.16
CA PRO A 28 5.68 3.03 6.59
C PRO A 28 5.82 1.75 5.74
N LEU A 29 4.93 1.53 4.77
CA LEU A 29 4.92 0.34 3.94
C LEU A 29 5.88 0.48 2.77
N ALA A 30 6.63 -0.58 2.48
CA ALA A 30 7.56 -0.63 1.37
C ALA A 30 7.15 -1.74 0.39
N LEU A 31 6.90 -1.40 -0.87
CA LEU A 31 6.76 -2.38 -1.93
C LEU A 31 8.15 -2.92 -2.28
N THR A 32 8.37 -4.22 -2.08
CA THR A 32 9.67 -4.86 -2.35
C THR A 32 9.67 -5.66 -3.63
N GLU A 33 8.51 -6.23 -4.01
CA GLU A 33 8.40 -7.02 -5.23
C GLU A 33 6.99 -6.87 -5.83
N LEU A 34 6.93 -6.73 -7.15
CA LEU A 34 5.72 -6.85 -7.95
C LEU A 34 6.01 -7.83 -9.08
N ARG A 35 5.47 -9.04 -8.97
CA ARG A 35 5.58 -10.06 -10.02
C ARG A 35 4.31 -10.88 -10.12
N ASP A 36 4.01 -11.38 -11.33
CA ASP A 36 2.92 -12.34 -11.58
C ASP A 36 1.55 -11.92 -11.01
N GLY A 37 1.26 -10.60 -11.00
CA GLY A 37 0.02 -10.06 -10.44
C GLY A 37 -0.05 -10.02 -8.91
N ALA A 38 1.07 -10.25 -8.22
CA ALA A 38 1.18 -10.16 -6.77
C ALA A 38 2.18 -9.06 -6.35
N ALA A 39 1.80 -8.30 -5.33
CA ALA A 39 2.64 -7.30 -4.68
C ALA A 39 3.09 -7.83 -3.32
N ILE A 40 4.39 -7.79 -3.06
CA ILE A 40 4.98 -8.06 -1.74
C ILE A 40 5.27 -6.72 -1.09
N ILE A 41 4.62 -6.49 0.05
CA ILE A 41 4.73 -5.27 0.84
C ILE A 41 5.32 -5.63 2.20
N GLU A 42 6.41 -4.97 2.55
CA GLU A 42 7.01 -5.05 3.86
C GLU A 42 6.38 -4.06 4.83
N THR A 43 6.33 -4.48 6.10
CA THR A 43 5.79 -3.72 7.22
C THR A 43 6.83 -3.69 8.35
N PRO A 44 6.98 -2.58 9.09
CA PRO A 44 7.92 -2.49 10.21
C PRO A 44 7.65 -3.48 11.34
N THR A 45 6.39 -3.88 11.55
CA THR A 45 6.01 -4.79 12.63
C THR A 45 4.90 -5.74 12.20
N ARG A 46 4.82 -6.90 12.86
CA ARG A 46 3.72 -7.86 12.68
C ARG A 46 2.35 -7.25 13.00
N PHE A 47 2.25 -6.41 14.02
CA PHE A 47 0.99 -5.75 14.38
C PHE A 47 0.50 -4.85 13.25
N MET A 48 1.40 -4.05 12.67
CA MET A 48 1.06 -3.21 11.53
C MET A 48 0.64 -4.05 10.32
N ARG A 49 1.34 -5.14 10.02
CA ARG A 49 0.93 -6.09 8.97
C ARG A 49 -0.50 -6.56 9.19
N ASP A 50 -0.78 -7.11 10.37
CA ASP A 50 -2.10 -7.70 10.67
C ASP A 50 -3.20 -6.63 10.63
N TRP A 51 -2.93 -5.39 11.06
CA TRP A 51 -3.87 -4.27 10.98
C TRP A 51 -4.10 -3.80 9.54
N VAL A 52 -3.03 -3.57 8.78
CA VAL A 52 -3.11 -3.12 7.38
C VAL A 52 -3.79 -4.16 6.51
N SER A 53 -3.44 -5.44 6.66
CA SER A 53 -4.09 -6.52 5.92
C SER A 53 -5.59 -6.61 6.19
N ARG A 54 -6.03 -6.30 7.42
CA ARG A 54 -7.46 -6.33 7.77
C ARG A 54 -8.24 -5.12 7.28
N ASN A 55 -7.62 -3.94 7.30
CA ASN A 55 -8.34 -2.67 7.10
C ASN A 55 -8.14 -2.07 5.71
N TYR A 56 -7.02 -2.36 5.05
CA TYR A 56 -6.61 -1.65 3.83
C TYR A 56 -6.20 -2.57 2.67
N ALA A 57 -6.19 -3.90 2.84
CA ALA A 57 -5.75 -4.82 1.78
C ALA A 57 -6.52 -4.63 0.46
N ASP A 58 -7.86 -4.57 0.52
CA ASP A 58 -8.69 -4.41 -0.67
C ASP A 58 -8.46 -3.06 -1.35
N GLN A 59 -8.30 -2.00 -0.57
CA GLN A 59 -8.05 -0.67 -1.11
C GLN A 59 -6.66 -0.57 -1.74
N ILE A 60 -5.63 -1.10 -1.06
CA ILE A 60 -4.26 -1.16 -1.60
C ILE A 60 -4.25 -1.95 -2.92
N LEU A 61 -4.90 -3.11 -2.97
CA LEU A 61 -4.99 -3.93 -4.18
C LEU A 61 -5.68 -3.17 -5.32
N ARG A 62 -6.79 -2.48 -5.03
CA ARG A 62 -7.52 -1.67 -6.01
C ARG A 62 -6.65 -0.56 -6.60
N GLU A 63 -5.96 0.20 -5.76
CA GLU A 63 -5.13 1.31 -6.24
C GLU A 63 -3.90 0.82 -7.01
N LEU A 64 -3.30 -0.31 -6.60
CA LEU A 64 -2.24 -0.97 -7.36
C LEU A 64 -2.71 -1.41 -8.75
N ASN A 65 -3.89 -2.03 -8.85
CA ASN A 65 -4.47 -2.45 -10.12
C ASN A 65 -4.85 -1.27 -11.03
N THR A 66 -5.17 -0.11 -10.44
CA THR A 66 -5.51 1.10 -11.20
C THR A 66 -4.26 1.83 -11.68
N ALA A 67 -3.16 1.74 -10.93
CA ALA A 67 -1.88 2.33 -11.30
C ALA A 67 -1.15 1.57 -12.42
N GLY A 68 -1.29 0.22 -12.42
CA GLY A 68 -0.73 -0.76 -13.35
C GLY A 68 -1.19 -0.63 -14.80
#